data_AF-A0A934N442-F1
#
_entry.id   AF-A0A934N442-F1
#
_cell.length_a   1.000
_cell.length_b   1.000
_cell.length_c   1.000
_cell.angle_alpha   90.00
_cell.angle_beta   90.00
_cell.angle_gamma   90.00
#
_symmetry.space_group_name_H-M   'P 1'
#
loop_
_entity.id
_entity.type
_entity.pdbx_description
1 polymer ?
#
loop_
_entity_poly.entity_id
_entity_poly.type
_entity_poly.pdbx_seq_one_letter_code
_entity_poly.pdbx_strand_id
1 'polypeptide(L)' 'MKVYTAVQLLEVLLFAGILLYGLLAHRPSLTVLGGGLLVGKAVLNVLAPEGGTVLRRSVLGYGVGALYVVAGVLLVKLGA' A
#
# COMPACT_ATOMS: atom_id res chain seq x y z
N MET A 1 -6.70 22.38 -4.34
CA MET A 1 -5.77 21.23 -4.20
C MET A 1 -5.29 20.82 -5.59
N LYS A 2 -4.04 20.33 -5.72
CA LYS A 2 -3.57 19.80 -7.02
C LYS A 2 -4.36 18.53 -7.36
N VAL A 3 -4.70 18.32 -8.63
CA VAL A 3 -5.43 17.11 -9.11
C VAL A 3 -4.73 15.84 -8.63
N TYR A 4 -3.40 15.82 -8.68
CA TYR A 4 -2.57 14.74 -8.16
C TYR A 4 -2.84 14.41 -6.68
N THR A 5 -3.02 15.42 -5.83
CA THR A 5 -3.33 15.22 -4.41
C THR A 5 -4.70 14.57 -4.22
N ALA A 6 -5.70 14.96 -5.02
CA ALA A 6 -7.03 14.34 -4.96
C ALA A 6 -6.98 12.85 -5.36
N VAL A 7 -6.20 12.53 -6.40
CA VAL A 7 -5.96 11.14 -6.82
C VAL A 7 -5.29 10.34 -5.70
N GLN A 8 -4.26 10.88 -5.05
CA GLN A 8 -3.58 10.22 -3.96
C GLN A 8 -4.50 9.92 -2.78
N LEU A 9 -5.39 10.87 -2.42
CA LEU A 9 -6.36 10.66 -1.34
C LEU A 9 -7.39 9.59 -1.71
N LEU A 10 -7.88 9.58 -2.95
CA LEU A 10 -8.78 8.54 -3.43
C LEU A 10 -8.13 7.15 -3.37
N GLU A 11 -6.87 7.03 -3.80
CA GLU A 11 -6.13 5.77 -3.72
C GLU A 11 -5.94 5.31 -2.27
N VAL A 12 -5.60 6.23 -1.35
CA VAL A 12 -5.48 5.91 0.09
C VAL A 12 -6.81 5.39 0.64
N LEU A 13 -7.93 6.05 0.30
CA LEU A 13 -9.27 5.61 0.72
C LEU A 13 -9.60 4.21 0.17
N LEU A 14 -9.32 3.95 -1.10
CA LEU A 14 -9.56 2.64 -1.71
C LEU A 14 -8.70 1.55 -1.04
N PHE A 15 -7.43 1.82 -0.78
CA PHE A 15 -6.53 0.84 -0.16
C PHE A 15 -6.89 0.56 1.30
N ALA A 16 -7.30 1.59 2.04
CA ALA A 16 -7.88 1.43 3.37
C ALA A 16 -9.18 0.61 3.31
N GLY A 17 -10.02 0.83 2.30
CA GLY A 17 -11.21 0.02 2.05
C GLY A 17 -10.89 -1.45 1.83
N ILE A 18 -9.86 -1.79 1.06
CA ILE A 18 -9.39 -3.18 0.86
C ILE A 18 -8.93 -3.80 2.18
N LEU A 19 -8.15 -3.06 2.97
CA LEU A 19 -7.68 -3.53 4.28
C LEU A 19 -8.86 -3.81 5.21
N LEU A 20 -9.77 -2.85 5.37
CA LEU A 20 -10.95 -2.97 6.22
C LEU A 20 -11.87 -4.10 5.77
N TYR A 21 -12.10 -4.23 4.46
CA TYR A 21 -12.87 -5.34 3.90
C TYR A 21 -12.20 -6.68 4.21
N GLY A 22 -10.89 -6.80 4.01
CA GLY A 22 -10.13 -8.01 4.34
C GLY A 22 -10.27 -8.40 5.81
N LEU A 23 -10.19 -7.41 6.71
CA LEU A 23 -10.36 -7.59 8.14
C LEU A 23 -11.78 -8.08 8.48
N LEU A 24 -12.81 -7.38 8.02
CA LEU A 24 -14.21 -7.70 8.32
C LEU A 24 -14.67 -9.03 7.69
N ALA A 25 -14.17 -9.35 6.49
CA ALA A 25 -14.47 -10.59 5.80
C ALA A 25 -13.60 -11.78 6.25
N HIS A 26 -12.74 -11.60 7.26
CA HIS A 26 -11.82 -12.63 7.76
C HIS A 26 -10.94 -13.22 6.64
N ARG A 27 -10.49 -12.36 5.72
CA ARG A 27 -9.62 -12.69 4.58
C ARG A 27 -8.23 -12.09 4.81
N PRO A 28 -7.34 -12.79 5.55
CA PRO A 28 -6.03 -12.25 5.94
C PRO A 28 -5.17 -11.82 4.75
N SER A 29 -5.23 -12.54 3.62
CA SER A 29 -4.51 -12.15 2.40
C SER A 29 -4.96 -10.79 1.83
N LEU A 30 -6.25 -10.45 1.95
CA LEU A 30 -6.77 -9.14 1.53
C LEU A 30 -6.38 -8.03 2.52
N THR A 31 -6.39 -8.35 3.82
CA THR A 31 -5.91 -7.42 4.85
C THR A 31 -4.44 -7.04 4.61
N VAL A 32 -3.60 -8.04 4.34
CA VAL A 32 -2.17 -7.85 4.01
C VAL A 32 -2.00 -7.07 2.72
N LEU A 33 -2.80 -7.37 1.67
CA LEU A 33 -2.77 -6.62 0.41
C LEU A 33 -3.09 -5.13 0.62
N GLY A 34 -4.18 -4.82 1.33
CA GLY A 34 -4.56 -3.44 1.63
C GLY A 34 -3.49 -2.71 2.44
N GLY A 35 -2.90 -3.39 3.44
CA GLY A 35 -1.77 -2.88 4.21
C GLY A 35 -0.54 -2.58 3.34
N GLY A 36 -0.15 -3.50 2.46
CA GLY A 36 0.99 -3.30 1.57
C GLY A 36 0.79 -2.17 0.56
N LEU A 37 -0.41 -1.99 0.04
CA LEU A 37 -0.75 -0.85 -0.83
C LEU A 37 -0.63 0.49 -0.08
N LEU A 38 -1.10 0.54 1.17
CA LEU A 38 -0.96 1.72 2.04
C LEU A 38 0.52 1.99 2.39
N VAL A 39 1.30 0.96 2.70
CA VAL A 39 2.76 1.08 2.89
C VAL A 39 3.41 1.66 1.64
N GLY A 40 3.05 1.18 0.45
CA GLY A 40 3.59 1.71 -0.79
C GLY A 40 3.27 3.20 -0.99
N LYS A 41 2.06 3.64 -0.63
CA LYS A 41 1.70 5.07 -0.64
C LYS A 41 2.46 5.89 0.39
N ALA A 42 2.64 5.35 1.60
CA ALA A 42 3.41 6.00 2.64
C ALA A 42 4.86 6.23 2.18
N VAL A 43 5.51 5.20 1.63
CA VAL A 43 6.88 5.30 1.11
C VAL A 43 6.98 6.30 -0.03
N LEU A 44 6.05 6.28 -0.99
CA LEU A 44 6.00 7.26 -2.08
C LEU A 44 5.93 8.70 -1.56
N ASN A 45 5.12 8.94 -0.53
CA ASN A 45 4.92 10.26 0.07
C ASN A 45 6.14 10.71 0.89
N VAL A 46 6.77 9.80 1.64
CA VAL A 46 8.03 10.07 2.35
C VAL A 46 9.13 10.45 1.36
N LEU A 47 9.20 9.78 0.21
CA LEU A 47 10.15 10.09 -0.84
C LEU A 47 9.78 11.36 -1.62
N ALA A 48 8.67 12.04 -1.36
CA ALA A 48 8.26 13.20 -2.17
C ALA A 48 9.24 14.39 -2.21
N PRO A 49 9.96 14.74 -1.13
CA PRO A 49 10.93 15.84 -1.14
C PRO A 49 12.21 15.51 -1.94
N GLU A 50 12.66 14.24 -1.94
CA GLU A 50 14.01 13.85 -2.41
C GLU A 50 14.01 12.81 -3.54
N GLY A 51 12.90 12.13 -3.76
CA GLY A 51 12.79 10.95 -4.63
C GLY A 51 12.64 11.23 -6.13
N GLY A 52 12.70 12.50 -6.54
CA GLY A 52 12.61 12.90 -7.94
C GLY A 52 11.22 12.68 -8.56
N THR A 53 11.17 12.06 -9.75
CA THR A 53 9.94 11.91 -10.52
C THR A 53 8.88 11.07 -9.79
N VAL A 54 7.61 11.29 -10.10
CA VAL A 54 6.48 10.50 -9.56
C VAL A 54 6.66 9.02 -9.89
N LEU A 55 7.14 8.70 -11.10
CA LEU A 55 7.37 7.33 -11.54
C LEU A 55 8.40 6.62 -10.65
N ARG A 56 9.56 7.23 -10.41
CA ARG A 56 10.62 6.64 -9.58
C ARG A 56 10.11 6.36 -8.16
N ARG A 57 9.42 7.32 -7.56
CA ARG A 57 8.83 7.17 -6.22
C ARG A 57 7.74 6.10 -6.17
N SER A 58 6.97 5.95 -7.25
CA SER A 58 5.95 4.91 -7.37
C SER A 58 6.56 3.53 -7.47
N VAL A 59 7.61 3.35 -8.28
CA VAL A 59 8.33 2.08 -8.39
C VAL A 59 8.93 1.68 -7.04
N LEU A 60 9.61 2.60 -6.34
CA LEU A 60 10.18 2.33 -5.02
C LEU A 60 9.10 2.05 -3.98
N GLY A 61 8.06 2.90 -3.93
CA GLY A 61 6.97 2.74 -2.97
C GLY A 61 6.25 1.42 -3.12
N TYR A 62 5.75 1.11 -4.33
CA TYR A 62 5.06 -0.15 -4.57
C TYR A 62 5.99 -1.37 -4.56
N GLY A 63 7.29 -1.20 -4.81
CA GLY A 63 8.28 -2.25 -4.58
C GLY A 63 8.38 -2.64 -3.11
N VAL A 64 8.49 -1.65 -2.20
CA VAL A 64 8.47 -1.90 -0.75
C VAL A 64 7.13 -2.48 -0.32
N GLY A 65 6.02 -1.95 -0.85
CA GLY A 65 4.68 -2.49 -0.61
C GLY A 65 4.54 -3.95 -1.04
N ALA A 66 5.08 -4.33 -2.20
CA ALA A 66 5.07 -5.71 -2.68
C ALA A 66 5.88 -6.65 -1.77
N LEU A 67 7.05 -6.24 -1.30
CA LEU A 67 7.83 -7.01 -0.33
C LEU A 67 7.05 -7.21 0.97
N TYR A 68 6.36 -6.17 1.45
CA TYR A 68 5.48 -6.27 2.61
C TYR A 68 4.36 -7.29 2.38
N VAL A 69 3.69 -7.26 1.23
CA VAL A 69 2.62 -8.22 0.89
C VAL A 69 3.16 -9.64 0.83
N VAL A 70 4.29 -9.86 0.17
CA VAL A 70 4.91 -11.19 0.07
C VAL A 70 5.24 -11.74 1.46
N ALA A 71 5.90 -10.94 2.29
CA ALA A 71 6.21 -11.34 3.67
C ALA A 71 4.95 -11.65 4.48
N GLY A 72 3.94 -10.79 4.42
CA GLY A 72 2.68 -11.00 5.14
C GLY A 72 1.90 -12.23 4.66
N VAL A 73 1.84 -12.48 3.35
CA VAL A 73 1.18 -13.68 2.80
C VAL A 73 1.93 -14.95 3.18
N LEU A 74 3.26 -14.92 3.22
CA LEU A 74 4.06 -16.04 3.72
C LEU A 74 3.74 -16.33 5.19
N LEU A 75 3.72 -15.30 6.05
CA LEU A 75 3.35 -15.46 7.46
C LEU A 75 1.95 -16.06 7.65
N VAL A 76 0.97 -15.56 6.89
CA VAL A 76 -0.41 -16.10 6.90
C VAL A 76 -0.45 -17.57 6.53
N LYS A 77 0.33 -17.99 5.52
CA LYS A 77 0.39 -19.40 5.09
C LYS A 77 1.14 -20.30 6.07
N LEU A 78 2.11 -19.75 6.80
CA LEU A 78 2.90 -20.46 7.80
C LEU A 78 2.18 -20.58 9.16
N GLY A 79 0.98 -20.02 9.30
CA GLY A 79 0.13 -20.17 10.48
C GLY A 79 0.56 -19.33 11.69
N ALA A 80 1.26 -18.21 11.44
CA ALA A 80 1.53 -17.18 12.45
C ALA A 80 0.25 -16.44 12.86
#